data_AF-M0EA37-F1
#
_entry.id   AF-M0EA37-F1
#
_cell.length_a   1.000
_cell.length_b   1.000
_cell.length_c   1.000
_cell.angle_alpha   90.00
_cell.angle_beta   90.00
_cell.angle_gamma   90.00
#
_symmetry.space_group_name_H-M   'P 1'
#
loop_
_entity.id
_entity.type
_entity.pdbx_description
1 polymer ?
#
loop_
_entity_poly.entity_id
_entity_poly.type
_entity_poly.pdbx_seq_one_letter_code
_entity_poly.pdbx_strand_id
1 'polypeptide(L)'
;MIMSKKHFYSSGASIEYGTASGLFPVDELDATVLQHRDAHLALDAVDGDAVIVVSPTSLATGYALGGHPVTAIRVDSLSAEIKATLDAAIDDHIESFDLIQIGTWHHSSPNHSLAEFTDA
;
A
#
# COMPACT_ATOMS: atom_id res chain seq x y z
N MET A 1 21.16 -6.13 21.48
CA MET A 1 20.61 -5.35 20.37
C MET A 1 20.47 -6.28 19.18
N ILE A 2 19.27 -6.81 18.95
CA ILE A 2 18.91 -7.49 17.69
C ILE A 2 17.48 -7.04 17.41
N MET A 3 17.33 -5.89 16.73
CA MET A 3 16.03 -5.54 16.14
C MET A 3 15.83 -6.51 14.99
N SER A 4 14.95 -7.48 15.22
CA SER A 4 14.45 -8.35 14.18
C SER A 4 13.55 -7.47 13.32
N LYS A 5 14.08 -6.91 12.23
CA LYS A 5 13.29 -6.32 11.15
C LYS A 5 12.49 -7.45 10.49
N LYS A 6 11.46 -7.92 11.20
CA LYS A 6 10.38 -8.74 10.63
C LYS A 6 9.54 -7.77 9.80
N HIS A 7 10.06 -7.42 8.63
CA HIS A 7 9.18 -7.09 7.53
C HIS A 7 8.37 -8.37 7.21
N PHE A 8 7.34 -8.24 6.38
CA PHE A 8 6.56 -9.34 5.81
C PHE A 8 5.32 -9.74 6.65
N TYR A 9 4.17 -9.26 6.17
CA TYR A 9 2.77 -9.71 6.32
C TYR A 9 1.77 -8.79 7.02
N SER A 10 2.19 -7.86 7.87
CA SER A 10 1.27 -6.98 8.60
C SER A 10 1.32 -5.58 7.99
N SER A 11 0.27 -5.18 7.28
CA SER A 11 -0.10 -3.77 7.21
C SER A 11 -0.77 -3.43 8.53
N GLY A 12 -0.42 -2.32 9.16
CA GLY A 12 -1.07 -1.93 10.41
C GLY A 12 -2.57 -1.66 10.25
N ALA A 13 -3.00 -1.25 9.05
CA ALA A 13 -4.41 -1.18 8.69
C ALA A 13 -4.62 -1.47 7.19
N SER A 14 -5.87 -1.80 6.83
CA SER A 14 -6.29 -1.94 5.44
C SER A 14 -7.52 -1.09 5.17
N ILE A 15 -7.52 -0.34 4.07
CA ILE A 15 -8.67 0.45 3.62
C ILE A 15 -9.22 -0.15 2.34
N GLU A 16 -10.54 -0.27 2.26
CA GLU A 16 -11.21 -0.74 1.06
C GLU A 16 -11.02 0.22 -0.12
N TYR A 17 -10.84 -0.32 -1.33
CA TYR A 17 -10.65 0.45 -2.56
C TYR A 17 -11.74 1.51 -2.78
N GLY A 18 -13.00 1.19 -2.46
CA GLY A 18 -14.11 2.14 -2.59
C GLY A 18 -13.95 3.36 -1.66
N THR A 19 -13.50 3.14 -0.45
CA THR A 19 -13.23 4.20 0.54
C THR A 19 -11.96 4.98 0.20
N ALA A 20 -10.96 4.29 -0.35
CA ALA A 20 -9.74 4.90 -0.88
C ALA A 20 -9.94 5.62 -2.24
N SER A 21 -11.18 5.75 -2.73
CA SER A 21 -11.45 6.40 -4.02
C SER A 21 -10.91 7.84 -4.11
N GLY A 22 -10.88 8.57 -2.99
CA GLY A 22 -10.29 9.91 -2.91
C GLY A 22 -8.78 9.98 -3.13
N LEU A 23 -8.08 8.83 -3.14
CA LEU A 23 -6.66 8.74 -3.49
C LEU A 23 -6.43 8.58 -5.00
N PHE A 24 -7.49 8.38 -5.79
CA PHE A 24 -7.41 8.20 -7.23
C PHE A 24 -8.01 9.39 -7.98
N PRO A 25 -7.40 9.84 -9.10
CA PRO A 25 -6.11 9.39 -9.62
C PRO A 25 -4.93 9.94 -8.80
N VAL A 26 -3.90 9.12 -8.56
CA VAL A 26 -2.76 9.51 -7.72
C VAL A 26 -1.93 10.66 -8.30
N ASP A 27 -1.95 10.85 -9.62
CA ASP A 27 -1.23 11.93 -10.30
C ASP A 27 -1.87 13.31 -10.12
N GLU A 28 -3.15 13.37 -9.76
CA GLU A 28 -3.89 14.62 -9.49
C GLU A 28 -4.00 14.90 -7.98
N LEU A 29 -3.44 14.03 -7.15
CA LEU A 29 -3.50 14.15 -5.71
C LEU A 29 -2.58 15.27 -5.23
N ASP A 30 -3.13 16.23 -4.48
CA ASP A 30 -2.35 17.27 -3.80
C ASP A 30 -1.69 16.70 -2.53
N ALA A 31 -0.79 15.74 -2.73
CA ALA A 31 -0.05 15.05 -1.69
C ALA A 31 1.33 14.60 -2.21
N THR A 32 2.21 14.19 -1.30
CA THR A 32 3.47 13.57 -1.66
C THR A 32 3.22 12.13 -2.08
N VAL A 33 3.22 11.91 -3.39
CA VAL A 33 3.06 10.61 -4.03
C VAL A 33 4.42 10.11 -4.52
N LEU A 34 4.82 8.93 -4.06
CA LEU A 34 6.03 8.23 -4.50
C LEU A 34 5.59 7.02 -5.32
N GLN A 35 6.21 6.77 -6.47
CA GLN A 35 5.88 5.65 -7.34
C GLN A 35 7.10 4.78 -7.65
N HIS A 36 6.86 3.56 -8.12
CA HIS A 36 7.88 2.62 -8.57
C HIS A 36 8.97 2.38 -7.50
N ARG A 37 10.22 2.71 -7.81
CA ARG A 37 11.37 2.47 -6.94
C ARG A 37 11.28 3.30 -5.66
N ASP A 38 10.85 4.55 -5.76
CA ASP A 38 10.81 5.45 -4.61
C ASP A 38 9.73 5.02 -3.62
N ALA A 39 8.61 4.48 -4.12
CA ALA A 39 7.60 3.84 -3.29
C ALA A 39 8.16 2.64 -2.52
N HIS A 40 8.89 1.74 -3.19
CA HIS A 40 9.50 0.58 -2.54
C HIS A 40 10.52 0.99 -1.47
N LEU A 41 11.35 1.98 -1.76
CA LEU A 41 12.33 2.48 -0.80
C LEU A 41 11.67 3.13 0.42
N ALA A 42 10.60 3.89 0.22
CA ALA A 42 9.85 4.50 1.31
C ALA A 42 9.16 3.44 2.18
N LEU A 43 8.53 2.45 1.55
CA LEU A 43 7.83 1.36 2.25
C LEU A 43 8.80 0.40 2.96
N ASP A 44 10.02 0.18 2.46
CA ASP A 44 11.06 -0.61 3.14
C ASP A 44 11.73 0.15 4.31
N ALA A 45 11.67 1.48 4.29
CA ALA A 45 12.22 2.34 5.32
C ALA A 45 11.34 2.41 6.58
N VAL A 46 10.04 2.13 6.48
CA VAL A 46 9.09 2.14 7.59
C VAL A 46 8.75 0.73 8.07
N ASP A 47 8.24 0.63 9.29
CA ASP A 47 7.68 -0.62 9.80
C ASP A 47 6.32 -0.89 9.14
N GLY A 48 5.99 -2.15 8.83
CA GLY A 48 4.73 -2.50 8.16
C GLY A 48 3.48 -2.10 8.94
N ASP A 49 3.58 -2.06 10.28
CA ASP A 49 2.50 -1.60 11.15
C ASP A 49 2.23 -0.08 11.02
N ALA A 50 3.16 0.69 10.44
CA ALA A 50 2.97 2.11 10.10
C ALA A 50 2.46 2.33 8.67
N VAL A 51 2.11 1.26 7.96
CA VAL A 51 1.61 1.30 6.57
C VAL A 51 0.15 0.88 6.50
N ILE A 52 -0.65 1.69 5.82
CA ILE A 52 -2.01 1.36 5.43
C ILE A 52 -2.02 0.80 4.01
N VAL A 53 -2.64 -0.35 3.77
CA VAL A 53 -2.77 -0.91 2.41
C VAL A 53 -4.17 -0.72 1.84
N VAL A 54 -4.26 -0.34 0.56
CA VAL A 54 -5.54 -0.33 -0.15
C VAL A 54 -5.89 -1.74 -0.63
N SER A 55 -7.00 -2.27 -0.12
CA SER A 55 -7.47 -3.63 -0.40
C SER A 55 -8.62 -3.63 -1.41
N PRO A 56 -8.64 -4.57 -2.37
CA PRO A 56 -9.74 -4.68 -3.31
C PRO A 56 -11.00 -5.23 -2.62
N THR A 57 -12.17 -4.71 -3.00
CA THR A 57 -13.48 -5.22 -2.55
C THR A 57 -14.14 -6.15 -3.57
N SER A 58 -13.62 -6.18 -4.79
CA SER A 58 -14.10 -7.01 -5.91
C SER A 58 -12.95 -7.44 -6.82
N LEU A 59 -13.20 -8.41 -7.69
CA LEU A 59 -12.24 -8.80 -8.74
C LEU A 59 -11.86 -7.62 -9.63
N ALA A 60 -12.82 -6.76 -9.99
CA ALA A 60 -12.55 -5.59 -10.83
C ALA A 60 -11.55 -4.63 -10.16
N THR A 61 -11.76 -4.32 -8.87
CA THR A 61 -10.81 -3.49 -8.10
C THR A 61 -9.48 -4.21 -7.84
N GLY A 62 -9.49 -5.54 -7.78
CA GLY A 62 -8.27 -6.35 -7.70
C GLY A 62 -7.42 -6.23 -8.97
N TYR A 63 -8.03 -6.26 -10.14
CA TYR A 63 -7.33 -5.99 -11.40
C TYR A 63 -6.86 -4.53 -11.50
N ALA A 64 -7.66 -3.57 -11.02
CA ALA A 64 -7.28 -2.17 -11.00
C ALA A 64 -6.02 -1.93 -10.14
N LEU A 65 -6.00 -2.46 -8.91
CA LEU A 65 -4.82 -2.43 -8.04
C LEU A 65 -3.66 -3.26 -8.60
N GLY A 66 -3.97 -4.41 -9.19
CA GLY A 66 -3.05 -5.32 -9.85
C GLY A 66 -2.22 -4.65 -10.94
N GLY A 67 -2.91 -3.86 -11.78
CA GLY A 67 -2.30 -3.09 -12.87
C GLY A 67 -1.72 -1.75 -12.44
N HIS A 68 -1.96 -1.30 -11.20
CA HIS A 68 -1.46 -0.03 -10.71
C HIS A 68 0.02 -0.16 -10.29
N PRO A 69 0.90 0.80 -10.66
CA PRO A 69 2.26 0.80 -10.16
C PRO A 69 2.28 0.91 -8.62
N VAL A 70 3.26 0.26 -7.99
CA VAL A 70 3.46 0.40 -6.53
C VAL A 70 3.64 1.87 -6.20
N THR A 71 2.73 2.38 -5.37
CA THR A 71 2.63 3.79 -5.01
C THR A 71 2.56 3.91 -3.50
N ALA A 72 3.36 4.79 -2.94
CA ALA A 72 3.34 5.15 -1.52
C ALA A 72 2.95 6.62 -1.40
N ILE A 73 1.90 6.90 -0.64
CA ILE A 73 1.40 8.26 -0.40
C ILE A 73 1.68 8.60 1.06
N ARG A 74 2.27 9.76 1.30
CA ARG A 74 2.51 10.22 2.67
C ARG A 74 1.22 10.68 3.32
N VAL A 75 0.92 10.10 4.48
CA VAL A 75 -0.26 10.49 5.26
C VAL A 75 -0.19 11.95 5.65
N ASP A 76 0.96 12.44 6.13
CA ASP A 76 1.11 13.83 6.59
C ASP A 76 0.74 14.86 5.52
N SER A 77 0.98 14.53 4.25
CA SER A 77 0.74 15.38 3.09
C SER A 77 -0.69 15.34 2.53
N LEU A 78 -1.56 14.45 3.03
CA LEU A 78 -2.95 14.37 2.56
C LEU A 78 -3.78 15.56 3.01
N SER A 79 -4.77 15.93 2.21
CA SER A 79 -5.77 16.92 2.57
C SER A 79 -6.60 16.46 3.78
N ALA A 80 -7.10 17.42 4.56
CA ALA A 80 -7.91 17.13 5.73
C ALA A 80 -9.19 16.35 5.40
N GLU A 81 -9.78 16.58 4.21
CA GLU A 81 -10.98 15.89 3.74
C GLU A 81 -10.71 14.40 3.49
N ILE A 82 -9.59 14.08 2.84
CA ILE A 82 -9.19 12.69 2.59
C ILE A 82 -8.82 12.02 3.92
N LYS A 83 -8.04 12.70 4.77
CA LYS A 83 -7.69 12.18 6.11
C LYS A 83 -8.94 11.83 6.90
N ALA A 84 -9.93 12.71 6.98
CA ALA A 84 -11.17 12.44 7.72
C ALA A 84 -11.97 11.25 7.15
N THR A 85 -12.00 11.10 5.82
CA THR A 85 -12.68 9.97 5.17
C THR A 85 -12.00 8.65 5.51
N LEU A 86 -10.68 8.64 5.45
CA LEU A 86 -9.89 7.43 5.71
C LEU A 86 -9.85 7.10 7.21
N ASP A 87 -9.74 8.10 8.10
CA ASP A 87 -9.79 7.95 9.56
C ASP A 87 -11.11 7.28 10.00
N ALA A 88 -12.23 7.64 9.38
CA ALA A 88 -13.52 7.00 9.65
C ALA A 88 -13.61 5.53 9.16
N ALA A 89 -12.66 5.09 8.34
CA ALA A 89 -12.63 3.77 7.72
C ALA A 89 -11.72 2.76 8.42
N ILE A 90 -10.91 3.23 9.38
CA ILE A 90 -9.96 2.41 10.14
C ILE A 90 -10.28 2.54 11.63
N ASP A 91 -9.93 1.52 12.41
CA ASP A 91 -10.19 1.52 13.87
C ASP A 91 -9.22 2.45 14.63
N ASP A 92 -8.03 2.68 14.07
CA ASP A 92 -6.99 3.58 14.60
C ASP A 92 -7.03 4.93 13.90
N HIS A 93 -6.29 5.92 14.43
CA HIS A 93 -6.19 7.22 13.76
C HIS A 93 -5.25 7.16 12.55
N ILE A 94 -5.65 7.77 11.44
CA ILE A 94 -4.84 7.78 10.21
C ILE A 94 -3.47 8.42 10.45
N GLU A 95 -3.40 9.42 11.33
CA GLU A 95 -2.15 10.11 11.69
C GLU A 95 -1.15 9.24 12.47
N SER A 96 -1.56 8.05 12.91
CA SER A 96 -0.65 7.05 13.50
C SER A 96 0.17 6.31 12.45
N PHE A 97 -0.19 6.44 11.17
CA PHE A 97 0.45 5.79 10.04
C PHE A 97 1.26 6.80 9.23
N ASP A 98 2.37 6.33 8.66
CA ASP A 98 3.27 7.17 7.87
C ASP A 98 2.89 7.17 6.39
N LEU A 99 2.54 5.99 5.86
CA LEU A 99 2.35 5.77 4.43
C LEU A 99 1.07 5.01 4.12
N ILE A 100 0.45 5.36 3.00
CA ILE A 100 -0.60 4.57 2.35
C ILE A 100 -0.01 3.92 1.10
N GLN A 101 -0.11 2.61 1.00
CA GLN A 101 0.29 1.84 -0.15
C GLN A 101 -0.90 1.59 -1.09
N ILE A 102 -0.70 1.92 -2.37
CA ILE A 102 -1.59 1.57 -3.48
C ILE A 102 -0.87 0.66 -4.47
N GLY A 103 -1.61 -0.31 -4.99
CA GLY A 103 -1.14 -1.29 -5.95
C GLY A 103 -0.52 -2.52 -5.31
N THR A 104 -0.17 -3.49 -6.15
CA THR A 104 0.35 -4.78 -5.69
C THR A 104 1.74 -4.62 -5.08
N TRP A 105 1.90 -4.89 -3.78
CA TRP A 105 3.24 -5.11 -3.22
C TRP A 105 3.86 -6.25 -4.00
N HIS A 106 4.92 -5.96 -4.77
CA HIS A 106 5.76 -7.01 -5.31
C HIS A 106 6.44 -7.67 -4.12
N HIS A 107 5.80 -8.70 -3.57
CA HIS A 107 6.56 -9.80 -3.04
C HIS A 107 7.58 -10.10 -4.14
N SER A 108 8.86 -10.06 -3.78
CA SER A 108 9.79 -10.98 -4.38
C SER A 108 9.34 -12.39 -3.95
N SER A 109 8.15 -12.81 -4.40
CA SER A 109 8.00 -14.18 -4.82
C SER A 109 9.05 -14.29 -5.91
N PRO A 110 10.09 -15.14 -5.76
CA PRO A 110 10.72 -15.64 -6.96
C PRO A 110 9.55 -16.07 -7.85
N ASN A 111 9.44 -15.45 -9.02
CA ASN A 111 8.58 -16.00 -10.06
C ASN A 111 9.15 -17.40 -10.27
N HIS A 112 8.62 -18.40 -9.56
CA HIS A 112 8.81 -19.80 -9.90
C HIS A 112 8.16 -19.91 -11.26
N SER A 113 8.99 -19.77 -12.29
CA SER A 113 8.56 -20.00 -13.65
C SER A 113 7.99 -21.42 -13.66
N LEU A 114 6.82 -21.61 -14.28
CA LEU A 114 6.20 -22.93 -14.45
C LEU A 114 7.15 -23.98 -15.08
N ALA A 115 8.27 -23.51 -15.65
CA ALA A 115 9.37 -24.33 -16.16
C ALA A 115 10.10 -25.18 -15.10
N GLU A 116 9.94 -24.92 -13.79
CA GLU A 116 10.55 -25.75 -12.73
C GLU A 116 9.77 -27.06 -12.45
N PHE A 117 8.60 -27.26 -13.08
CA PHE A 117 7.76 -28.46 -12.89
C PHE A 117 7.83 -29.47 -14.05
N THR A 118 8.90 -29.46 -14.86
CA THR A 118 9.08 -30.43 -15.96
C THR A 118 10.34 -31.28 -15.81
N ASP A 119 10.58 -31.83 -14.62
CA ASP A 119 11.38 -33.06 -14.51
C ASP A 119 10.90 -33.87 -13.31
N ALA A 120 10.04 -34.86 -13.61
CA ALA A 120 9.69 -35.97 -12.73
C ALA A 120 9.55 -37.23 -13.60
#